data_AF-A0A7W5VPW1-F1
#
_entry.id   AF-A0A7W5VPW1-F1
#
_cell.length_a   1.000
_cell.length_b   1.000
_cell.length_c   1.000
_cell.angle_alpha   90.00
_cell.angle_beta   90.00
_cell.angle_gamma   90.00
#
_symmetry.space_group_name_H-M   'P 1'
#
loop_
_entity.id
_entity.type
_entity.pdbx_description
1 polymer ?
#
loop_
_entity_poly.entity_id
_entity_poly.type
_entity_poly.pdbx_seq_one_letter_code
_entity_poly.pdbx_strand_id
1 'polypeptide(L)'
;MNEKINISGQPFEFENVDSWGRGVRFGFVVAVSDGKGGKKAWGDQIFQSQPAAVSTAQACVRPPYEILPAREIVHFGTNPQSHSYRRSILINDPIGDPAVRWYAIRVAPGYQRMAKAIEGAPEDRRGESIIERNLRNEGIDVFMPAFWKEIRKHRSRKLFERRLPLLVGYAFIRRDPGDGFDRVRQVDGVGGIVSVGRDGGPIAFTEADMQALMLSGFDKQQAYRFAKASATEEARHKRRKHLNTQLGRLLPRGRGRTVSLRYHAENTLDQLNEKLKAHVLGIMELLDGLEDDTNLDEYREAV
;
A
#
# COMPACT_ATOMS: atom_id res chain seq x y z
N MET A 1 48.69 5.54 15.03
CA MET A 1 48.01 5.33 16.32
C MET A 1 46.86 4.37 16.05
N ASN A 2 47.02 3.12 16.46
CA ASN A 2 46.01 2.06 16.33
C ASN A 2 44.98 2.25 17.44
N GLU A 3 43.76 2.67 17.10
CA GLU A 3 42.62 2.51 17.99
C GLU A 3 42.25 1.03 18.07
N LYS A 4 42.73 0.38 19.12
CA LYS A 4 42.18 -0.89 19.57
C LYS A 4 40.75 -0.64 20.01
N ILE A 5 39.78 -0.96 19.16
CA ILE A 5 38.39 -1.10 19.57
C ILE A 5 38.35 -2.22 20.60
N ASN A 6 38.00 -1.87 21.84
CA ASN A 6 37.78 -2.81 22.94
C ASN A 6 36.65 -3.78 22.56
N ILE A 7 37.02 -4.97 22.07
CA ILE A 7 36.11 -6.11 21.91
C ILE A 7 36.21 -6.92 23.22
N SER A 8 35.45 -6.52 24.22
CA SER A 8 35.23 -7.34 25.41
C SER A 8 33.81 -7.15 25.91
N GLY A 9 32.96 -8.16 25.67
CA GLY A 9 31.87 -8.51 26.57
C GLY A 9 30.54 -7.75 26.45
N GLN A 10 30.22 -7.13 25.32
CA GLN A 10 28.82 -6.76 25.06
C GLN A 10 28.03 -8.04 24.76
N PRO A 11 27.01 -8.40 25.55
CA PRO A 11 26.23 -9.61 25.30
C PRO A 11 25.52 -9.48 23.95
N PHE A 12 25.45 -10.58 23.19
CA PHE A 12 24.70 -10.66 21.93
C PHE A 12 23.19 -10.71 22.22
N GLU A 13 22.71 -9.62 22.83
CA GLU A 13 21.37 -9.43 23.35
C GLU A 13 20.48 -8.73 22.33
N PHE A 14 19.16 -8.86 22.53
CA PHE A 14 18.17 -8.21 21.67
C PHE A 14 18.16 -6.70 21.93
N GLU A 15 18.33 -5.92 20.87
CA GLU A 15 18.17 -4.47 20.88
C GLU A 15 16.70 -4.12 20.61
N ASN A 16 16.15 -3.23 21.42
CA ASN A 16 14.78 -2.69 21.35
C ASN A 16 13.64 -3.70 21.37
N VAL A 17 12.86 -3.66 22.46
CA VAL A 17 11.52 -4.23 22.53
C VAL A 17 10.57 -3.21 21.92
N ASP A 18 10.01 -3.50 20.75
CA ASP A 18 8.95 -2.63 20.19
C ASP A 18 7.70 -2.62 21.10
N SER A 19 6.75 -1.72 20.85
CA SER A 19 5.50 -1.62 21.64
C SER A 19 4.64 -2.90 21.59
N TRP A 20 5.00 -3.89 20.76
CA TRP A 20 4.37 -5.20 20.65
C TRP A 20 5.15 -6.33 21.31
N GLY A 21 6.22 -6.03 22.06
CA GLY A 21 6.99 -7.05 22.74
C GLY A 21 7.87 -7.86 21.80
N ARG A 22 8.41 -7.27 20.72
CA ARG A 22 9.33 -7.97 19.81
C ARG A 22 10.75 -7.49 20.04
N GLY A 23 11.66 -8.42 20.30
CA GLY A 23 13.10 -8.14 20.37
C GLY A 23 13.75 -8.33 19.00
N VAL A 24 14.67 -7.43 18.64
CA VAL A 24 15.39 -7.51 17.37
C VAL A 24 16.88 -7.68 17.63
N ARG A 25 17.57 -8.50 16.84
CA ARG A 25 19.04 -8.51 16.82
C ARG A 25 19.58 -8.54 15.40
N PHE A 26 20.69 -7.85 15.23
CA PHE A 26 21.38 -7.73 13.95
C PHE A 26 22.63 -8.60 13.95
N GLY A 27 22.96 -9.17 12.80
CA GLY A 27 24.13 -10.01 12.66
C GLY A 27 24.30 -10.52 11.24
N PHE A 28 24.99 -11.65 11.11
CA PHE A 28 25.31 -12.30 9.84
C PHE A 28 24.78 -13.73 9.85
N VAL A 29 24.39 -14.24 8.68
CA VAL A 29 23.98 -15.64 8.50
C VAL A 29 24.81 -16.27 7.40
N VAL A 30 24.97 -17.58 7.49
CA VAL A 30 25.43 -18.38 6.35
C VAL A 30 24.19 -18.70 5.51
N ALA A 31 24.03 -18.00 4.39
CA ALA A 31 22.91 -18.16 3.50
C ALA A 31 23.18 -19.30 2.50
N VAL A 32 22.27 -20.27 2.47
CA VAL A 32 22.28 -21.41 1.54
C VAL A 32 21.04 -21.38 0.66
N SER A 33 21.13 -21.92 -0.55
CA SER A 33 19.96 -22.01 -1.43
C SER A 33 18.87 -22.89 -0.82
N ASP A 34 17.62 -22.47 -0.96
CA ASP A 34 16.45 -23.25 -0.55
C ASP A 34 15.94 -24.21 -1.65
N GLY A 35 16.61 -24.25 -2.81
CA GLY A 35 16.23 -25.06 -3.97
C GLY A 35 15.05 -24.52 -4.78
N LYS A 36 14.43 -23.41 -4.36
CA LYS A 36 13.29 -22.73 -5.02
C LYS A 36 13.64 -21.32 -5.52
N GLY A 37 14.93 -20.99 -5.56
CA GLY A 37 15.44 -19.68 -5.95
C GLY A 37 15.53 -18.66 -4.81
N GLY A 38 15.18 -19.06 -3.58
CA GLY A 38 15.37 -18.27 -2.36
C GLY A 38 16.64 -18.65 -1.59
N LYS A 39 16.94 -17.86 -0.57
CA LYS A 39 18.04 -18.10 0.38
C LYS A 39 17.46 -18.33 1.77
N LYS A 40 18.02 -19.28 2.50
CA LYS A 40 17.68 -19.57 3.91
C LYS A 40 18.93 -19.54 4.78
N ALA A 41 18.76 -19.24 6.06
CA ALA A 41 19.85 -19.26 7.02
C ALA A 41 20.18 -20.71 7.35
N TRP A 42 21.45 -21.08 7.24
CA TRP A 42 21.92 -22.40 7.63
C TRP A 42 21.76 -22.58 9.14
N GLY A 43 21.11 -23.67 9.54
CA GLY A 43 20.87 -24.01 10.95
C GLY A 43 19.96 -23.05 11.71
N ASP A 44 19.20 -22.18 11.01
CA ASP A 44 18.39 -21.11 11.61
C ASP A 44 19.19 -20.25 12.63
N GLN A 45 20.48 -20.04 12.32
CA GLN A 45 21.42 -19.39 13.23
C GLN A 45 21.89 -18.04 12.68
N ILE A 46 21.94 -17.04 13.57
CA ILE A 46 22.56 -15.74 13.34
C ILE A 46 23.84 -15.62 14.17
N PHE A 47 24.85 -14.99 13.59
CA PHE A 47 26.16 -14.76 14.18
C PHE A 47 26.36 -13.26 14.44
N GLN A 48 26.95 -12.92 15.57
CA GLN A 48 27.21 -11.53 15.95
C GLN A 48 28.17 -10.82 14.97
N SER A 49 29.09 -11.55 14.36
CA SER A 49 30.12 -10.98 13.47
C SER A 49 30.31 -11.80 12.21
N GLN A 50 30.70 -11.12 11.12
CA GLN A 50 30.99 -11.75 9.85
C GLN A 50 32.12 -12.80 9.95
N PRO A 51 33.24 -12.58 10.68
CA PRO A 51 34.28 -13.59 10.83
C PRO A 51 33.79 -14.87 11.52
N ALA A 52 32.86 -14.77 12.48
CA ALA A 52 32.27 -15.94 13.12
C ALA A 52 31.43 -16.74 12.12
N ALA A 53 30.60 -16.07 11.31
CA ALA A 53 29.81 -16.71 10.26
C ALA A 53 30.72 -17.37 9.19
N VAL A 54 31.79 -16.71 8.77
CA VAL A 54 32.78 -17.25 7.80
C VAL A 54 33.45 -18.51 8.37
N SER A 55 33.94 -18.46 9.61
CA SER A 55 34.61 -19.59 10.25
C SER A 55 33.69 -20.81 10.35
N THR A 56 32.44 -20.60 10.77
CA THR A 56 31.44 -21.67 10.81
C THR A 56 31.07 -22.18 9.42
N ALA A 57 30.95 -21.32 8.42
CA ALA A 57 30.66 -21.74 7.04
C ALA A 57 31.78 -22.63 6.47
N GLN A 58 33.04 -22.24 6.70
CA GLN A 58 34.21 -23.01 6.26
C GLN A 58 34.30 -24.40 6.92
N ALA A 59 33.92 -24.50 8.19
CA ALA A 59 33.98 -25.76 8.93
C ALA A 59 32.79 -26.70 8.65
N CYS A 60 31.58 -26.13 8.47
CA CYS A 60 30.33 -26.90 8.61
C CYS A 60 29.43 -26.87 7.37
N VAL A 61 29.65 -25.96 6.41
CA VAL A 61 28.71 -25.73 5.30
C VAL A 61 29.36 -26.08 3.97
N ARG A 62 28.71 -26.95 3.19
CA ARG A 62 29.19 -27.28 1.84
C ARG A 62 28.87 -26.12 0.89
N PRO A 63 29.84 -25.66 0.07
CA PRO A 63 29.57 -24.67 -0.98
C PRO A 63 28.48 -25.16 -1.97
N PRO A 64 27.70 -24.25 -2.59
CA PRO A 64 27.80 -22.79 -2.49
C PRO A 64 27.05 -22.22 -1.26
N TYR A 65 27.70 -21.28 -0.58
CA TYR A 65 27.10 -20.47 0.49
C TYR A 65 27.55 -19.01 0.34
N GLU A 66 26.77 -18.11 0.91
CA GLU A 66 27.11 -16.70 1.02
C GLU A 66 27.01 -16.25 2.48
N ILE A 67 27.84 -15.30 2.88
CA ILE A 67 27.70 -14.65 4.19
C ILE A 67 26.95 -13.36 3.99
N LEU A 68 25.75 -13.27 4.55
CA LEU A 68 24.84 -12.16 4.33
C LEU A 68 24.44 -11.51 5.66
N PRO A 69 24.25 -10.18 5.70
CA PRO A 69 23.64 -9.52 6.85
C PRO A 69 22.21 -10.04 7.03
N ALA A 70 21.80 -10.17 8.29
CA ALA A 70 20.45 -10.60 8.63
C ALA A 70 19.95 -9.94 9.91
N ARG A 71 18.62 -9.94 10.04
CA ARG A 71 17.90 -9.49 11.21
C ARG A 71 17.10 -10.64 11.79
N GLU A 72 17.30 -10.96 13.05
CA GLU A 72 16.43 -11.90 13.76
C GLU A 72 15.41 -11.12 14.58
N ILE A 73 14.14 -11.46 14.40
CA ILE A 73 13.03 -10.94 15.17
C ILE A 73 12.52 -12.07 16.06
N VAL A 74 12.45 -11.79 17.35
CA VAL A 74 11.83 -12.68 18.33
C VAL A 74 10.51 -12.08 18.75
N HIS A 75 9.44 -12.81 18.46
CA HIS A 75 8.12 -12.54 19.00
C HIS A 75 8.07 -13.13 20.40
N PHE A 76 8.30 -12.31 21.42
CA PHE A 76 7.80 -12.64 22.75
C PHE A 76 6.27 -12.58 22.63
N GLY A 77 5.55 -13.61 23.08
CA GLY A 77 4.10 -13.51 23.14
C GLY A 77 3.66 -12.37 24.06
N THR A 78 2.36 -12.27 24.36
CA THR A 78 1.84 -11.34 25.38
C THR A 78 2.47 -11.53 26.78
N ASN A 79 3.24 -12.61 26.98
CA ASN A 79 4.02 -12.85 28.18
C ASN A 79 5.54 -12.89 27.84
N PRO A 80 6.34 -11.92 28.31
CA PRO A 80 7.80 -11.88 28.11
C PRO A 80 8.56 -13.05 28.76
N GLN A 81 7.92 -13.76 29.70
CA GLN A 81 8.48 -14.94 30.38
C GLN A 81 8.06 -16.26 29.73
N SER A 82 7.29 -16.23 28.63
CA SER A 82 6.89 -17.44 27.92
C SER A 82 8.06 -18.07 27.16
N HIS A 83 8.30 -19.37 27.38
CA HIS A 83 9.27 -20.15 26.61
C HIS A 83 8.81 -20.46 25.16
N SER A 84 7.57 -20.12 24.79
CA SER A 84 7.08 -20.20 23.41
C SER A 84 7.33 -18.89 22.66
N TYR A 85 8.51 -18.76 22.08
CA TYR A 85 8.86 -17.63 21.22
C TYR A 85 8.97 -18.09 19.77
N ARG A 86 8.39 -17.30 18.86
CA ARG A 86 8.58 -17.51 17.41
C ARG A 86 9.72 -16.63 16.95
N ARG A 87 10.69 -17.24 16.24
CA ARG A 87 11.83 -16.54 15.65
C ARG A 87 11.67 -16.45 14.15
N SER A 88 12.03 -15.31 13.57
CA SER A 88 12.14 -15.14 12.13
C SER A 88 13.46 -14.46 11.79
N ILE A 89 14.20 -15.06 10.85
CA ILE A 89 15.45 -14.51 10.33
C ILE A 89 15.16 -13.92 8.96
N LEU A 90 15.37 -12.62 8.84
CA LEU A 90 15.22 -11.86 7.61
C LEU A 90 16.61 -11.63 7.02
N ILE A 91 16.88 -12.29 5.91
CA ILE A 91 18.18 -12.28 5.22
C ILE A 91 18.19 -11.14 4.22
N ASN A 92 19.24 -10.31 4.23
CA ASN A 92 19.33 -9.10 3.40
C ASN A 92 18.12 -8.18 3.56
N ASP A 93 17.57 -8.06 4.78
CA ASP A 93 16.47 -7.16 5.03
C ASP A 93 16.97 -5.70 4.90
N PRO A 94 16.62 -4.98 3.83
CA PRO A 94 17.10 -3.62 3.65
C PRO A 94 16.47 -2.69 4.70
N ILE A 95 15.39 -3.13 5.38
CA ILE A 95 14.55 -2.35 6.30
C ILE A 95 15.31 -1.86 7.54
N GLY A 96 16.39 -2.55 7.94
CA GLY A 96 17.17 -2.23 9.14
C GLY A 96 18.66 -2.01 8.94
N ASP A 97 19.16 -1.93 7.71
CA ASP A 97 20.57 -1.59 7.48
C ASP A 97 20.77 -0.07 7.70
N PRO A 98 21.55 0.38 8.71
CA PRO A 98 21.80 1.80 8.94
C PRO A 98 22.53 2.50 7.77
N ALA A 99 23.13 1.74 6.85
CA ALA A 99 23.70 2.28 5.62
C ALA A 99 22.62 2.71 4.61
N VAL A 100 21.48 2.01 4.57
CA VAL A 100 20.40 2.26 3.62
C VAL A 100 19.55 3.42 4.12
N ARG A 101 19.50 4.49 3.32
CA ARG A 101 18.81 5.73 3.67
C ARG A 101 17.78 6.12 2.61
N TRP A 102 16.85 6.97 3.02
CA TRP A 102 15.88 7.57 2.11
C TRP A 102 16.45 8.82 1.45
N TYR A 103 16.26 8.94 0.14
CA TYR A 103 16.65 10.10 -0.63
C TYR A 103 15.47 10.56 -1.48
N ALA A 104 15.32 11.88 -1.64
CA ALA A 104 14.34 12.42 -2.56
C ALA A 104 14.93 12.54 -3.97
N ILE A 105 14.14 12.18 -4.97
CA ILE A 105 14.41 12.45 -6.38
C ILE A 105 13.44 13.49 -6.90
N ARG A 106 13.92 14.32 -7.82
CA ARG A 106 13.10 15.18 -8.66
C ARG A 106 12.56 14.34 -9.80
N VAL A 107 11.25 14.37 -9.99
CA VAL A 107 10.56 13.65 -11.06
C VAL A 107 10.30 14.61 -12.21
N ALA A 108 10.67 14.18 -13.42
CA ALA A 108 10.44 14.94 -14.63
C ALA A 108 8.93 15.15 -14.88
N PRO A 109 8.52 16.28 -15.46
CA PRO A 109 7.13 16.53 -15.79
C PRO A 109 6.53 15.40 -16.64
N GLY A 110 5.30 14.97 -16.30
CA GLY A 110 4.61 13.90 -17.01
C GLY A 110 4.90 12.47 -16.52
N TYR A 111 5.90 12.25 -15.66
CA TYR A 111 6.24 10.92 -15.13
C TYR A 111 5.50 10.56 -13.84
N GLN A 112 4.90 11.53 -13.15
CA GLN A 112 3.98 11.28 -12.03
C GLN A 112 2.54 10.92 -12.48
N ARG A 113 2.28 10.80 -13.78
CA ARG A 113 0.99 10.29 -14.27
C ARG A 113 0.85 8.81 -13.92
N MET A 114 -0.39 8.36 -13.72
CA MET A 114 -0.67 6.94 -13.53
C MET A 114 -0.17 6.14 -14.72
N ALA A 115 0.59 5.09 -14.44
CA ALA A 115 1.08 4.19 -15.45
C ALA A 115 -0.06 3.28 -15.95
N LYS A 116 0.08 2.75 -17.16
CA LYS A 116 -0.91 1.82 -17.73
C LYS A 116 -1.05 0.61 -16.81
N ALA A 117 -2.27 0.22 -16.46
CA ALA A 117 -2.51 -0.96 -15.63
C ALA A 117 -1.85 -2.20 -16.27
N ILE A 118 -1.18 -2.99 -15.43
CA ILE A 118 -0.61 -4.28 -15.81
C ILE A 118 -1.59 -5.34 -15.33
N GLU A 119 -2.04 -6.20 -16.24
CA GLU A 119 -2.96 -7.29 -15.93
C GLU A 119 -2.26 -8.35 -15.07
N GLY A 120 -2.88 -8.76 -13.96
CA GLY A 120 -2.29 -9.72 -13.01
C GLY A 120 -1.17 -9.18 -12.12
N ALA A 121 -0.89 -7.87 -12.14
CA ALA A 121 0.08 -7.29 -11.22
C ALA A 121 -0.43 -7.34 -9.76
N PRO A 122 0.48 -7.52 -8.79
CA PRO A 122 0.11 -7.51 -7.37
C PRO A 122 -0.49 -6.16 -6.95
N GLU A 123 -1.30 -6.18 -5.89
CA GLU A 123 -2.13 -5.04 -5.46
C GLU A 123 -1.30 -3.78 -5.13
N ASP A 124 -0.07 -3.98 -4.65
CA ASP A 124 0.90 -2.92 -4.33
C ASP A 124 1.34 -2.11 -5.57
N ARG A 125 1.24 -2.69 -6.77
CA ARG A 125 1.54 -2.02 -8.04
C ARG A 125 0.31 -1.38 -8.68
N ARG A 126 -0.88 -1.54 -8.09
CA ARG A 126 -2.11 -0.98 -8.64
C ARG A 126 -2.07 0.54 -8.61
N GLY A 127 -2.19 1.13 -9.80
CA GLY A 127 -2.20 2.58 -9.94
C GLY A 127 -0.87 3.26 -9.62
N GLU A 128 0.24 2.53 -9.69
CA GLU A 128 1.59 3.12 -9.63
C GLU A 128 1.76 4.22 -10.71
N SER A 129 2.56 5.23 -10.41
CA SER A 129 3.00 6.21 -11.39
C SER A 129 4.04 5.61 -12.35
N ILE A 130 4.26 6.29 -13.48
CA ILE A 130 5.30 5.85 -14.44
C ILE A 130 6.67 5.84 -13.78
N ILE A 131 6.99 6.84 -12.95
CA ILE A 131 8.27 6.87 -12.25
C ILE A 131 8.43 5.73 -11.25
N GLU A 132 7.38 5.39 -10.47
CA GLU A 132 7.42 4.25 -9.56
C GLU A 132 7.66 2.94 -10.33
N ARG A 133 7.00 2.77 -11.47
CA ARG A 133 7.22 1.62 -12.36
C ARG A 133 8.65 1.53 -12.84
N ASN A 134 9.17 2.62 -13.40
CA ASN A 134 10.49 2.65 -14.00
C ASN A 134 11.56 2.32 -12.95
N LEU A 135 11.46 2.91 -11.75
CA LEU A 135 12.39 2.62 -10.65
C LEU A 135 12.29 1.17 -10.15
N ARG A 136 11.07 0.64 -9.98
CA ARG A 136 10.88 -0.75 -9.54
C ARG A 136 11.38 -1.76 -10.57
N ASN A 137 11.24 -1.47 -11.85
CA ASN A 137 11.76 -2.31 -12.93
C ASN A 137 13.31 -2.37 -12.91
N GLU A 138 13.96 -1.32 -12.45
CA GLU A 138 15.41 -1.26 -12.22
C GLU A 138 15.83 -1.83 -10.84
N GLY A 139 14.90 -2.43 -10.09
CA GLY A 139 15.15 -2.99 -8.77
C GLY A 139 15.37 -1.94 -7.68
N ILE A 140 14.95 -0.69 -7.90
CA ILE A 140 15.07 0.40 -6.93
C ILE A 140 13.78 0.49 -6.12
N ASP A 141 13.91 0.40 -4.81
CA ASP A 141 12.79 0.61 -3.89
C ASP A 141 12.40 2.10 -3.86
N VAL A 142 11.11 2.35 -4.07
CA VAL A 142 10.54 3.67 -4.29
C VAL A 142 9.21 3.80 -3.56
N PHE A 143 9.08 4.92 -2.88
CA PHE A 143 7.86 5.39 -2.25
C PHE A 143 7.49 6.76 -2.83
N MET A 144 6.30 6.86 -3.44
CA MET A 144 5.74 8.14 -3.86
C MET A 144 4.46 8.42 -3.07
N PRO A 145 4.49 9.37 -2.10
CA PRO A 145 3.31 9.73 -1.34
C PRO A 145 2.23 10.28 -2.28
N ALA A 146 1.02 9.73 -2.19
CA ALA A 146 -0.07 10.00 -3.10
C ALA A 146 -1.43 9.78 -2.43
N PHE A 147 -2.47 10.37 -3.00
CA PHE A 147 -3.84 10.20 -2.56
C PHE A 147 -4.76 9.95 -3.75
N TRP A 148 -5.92 9.36 -3.49
CA TRP A 148 -6.94 9.10 -4.50
C TRP A 148 -7.99 10.21 -4.49
N LYS A 149 -8.53 10.52 -5.66
CA LYS A 149 -9.62 11.47 -5.82
C LYS A 149 -10.55 11.03 -6.96
N GLU A 150 -11.85 11.25 -6.80
CA GLU A 150 -12.81 11.12 -7.88
C GLU A 150 -12.88 12.41 -8.70
N ILE A 151 -12.82 12.26 -10.01
CA ILE A 151 -12.96 13.37 -10.94
C ILE A 151 -14.13 13.07 -11.86
N ARG A 152 -15.03 14.03 -11.99
CA ARG A 152 -16.12 13.97 -12.96
C ARG A 152 -15.60 14.41 -14.34
N LYS A 153 -15.70 13.56 -15.35
CA LYS A 153 -15.37 13.95 -16.74
C LYS A 153 -16.35 15.01 -17.22
N HIS A 154 -15.83 16.13 -17.73
CA HIS A 154 -16.66 17.24 -18.21
C HIS A 154 -17.69 16.81 -19.27
N ARG A 155 -17.26 16.02 -20.27
CA ARG A 155 -18.11 15.61 -21.40
C ARG A 155 -19.07 14.47 -21.05
N SER A 156 -18.57 13.39 -20.44
CA SER A 156 -19.38 12.18 -20.19
C SER A 156 -20.07 12.17 -18.84
N ARG A 157 -19.75 13.11 -17.93
CA ARG A 157 -20.20 13.17 -16.52
C ARG A 157 -19.93 11.94 -15.64
N LYS A 158 -19.40 10.86 -16.23
CA LYS A 158 -18.89 9.69 -15.51
C LYS A 158 -17.79 10.08 -14.53
N LEU A 159 -17.89 9.53 -13.32
CA LEU A 159 -16.85 9.60 -12.32
C LEU A 159 -15.72 8.64 -12.70
N PHE A 160 -14.49 9.05 -12.43
CA PHE A 160 -13.35 8.15 -12.51
C PHE A 160 -12.38 8.48 -11.38
N GLU A 161 -11.74 7.45 -10.86
CA GLU A 161 -10.74 7.58 -9.83
C GLU A 161 -9.38 7.91 -10.44
N ARG A 162 -8.65 8.78 -9.77
CA ARG A 162 -7.28 9.13 -10.14
C ARG A 162 -6.41 9.21 -8.89
N ARG A 163 -5.25 8.56 -8.94
CA ARG A 163 -4.16 8.75 -7.98
C ARG A 163 -3.40 10.03 -8.33
N LEU A 164 -3.26 10.92 -7.37
CA LEU A 164 -2.54 12.19 -7.48
C LEU A 164 -1.39 12.22 -6.47
N PRO A 165 -0.21 12.75 -6.84
CA PRO A 165 0.91 12.86 -5.91
C PRO A 165 0.58 13.86 -4.80
N LEU A 166 0.97 13.55 -3.57
CA LEU A 166 0.91 14.48 -2.45
C LEU A 166 1.96 15.58 -2.60
N LEU A 167 3.15 15.20 -3.08
CA LEU A 167 4.27 16.08 -3.36
C LEU A 167 4.58 16.05 -4.86
N VAL A 168 4.08 17.05 -5.58
CA VAL A 168 4.30 17.17 -7.03
C VAL A 168 5.79 17.38 -7.32
N GLY A 169 6.32 16.64 -8.27
CA GLY A 169 7.72 16.70 -8.69
C GLY A 169 8.69 15.90 -7.81
N TYR A 170 8.23 15.16 -6.80
CA TYR A 170 9.09 14.39 -5.92
C TYR A 170 8.64 12.93 -5.76
N ALA A 171 9.63 12.05 -5.59
CA ALA A 171 9.47 10.69 -5.12
C ALA A 171 10.65 10.34 -4.20
N PHE A 172 10.51 9.33 -3.37
CA PHE A 172 11.54 8.93 -2.41
C PHE A 172 12.04 7.55 -2.75
N ILE A 173 13.36 7.39 -2.77
CA ILE A 173 14.01 6.11 -3.01
C ILE A 173 14.76 5.69 -1.77
N ARG A 174 14.83 4.38 -1.56
CA ARG A 174 15.61 3.78 -0.50
C ARG A 174 16.89 3.20 -1.11
N ARG A 175 18.06 3.61 -0.61
CA ARG A 175 19.34 3.22 -1.22
C ARG A 175 20.53 3.31 -0.25
N ASP A 176 21.52 2.44 -0.44
CA ASP A 176 22.84 2.60 0.16
C ASP A 176 23.64 3.65 -0.64
N PRO A 177 24.18 4.72 -0.01
CA PRO A 177 25.06 5.66 -0.70
C PRO A 177 26.31 5.01 -1.32
N GLY A 178 26.78 3.86 -0.81
CA GLY A 178 27.91 3.09 -1.34
C GLY A 178 27.67 2.51 -2.74
N ASP A 179 26.42 2.20 -3.08
CA ASP A 179 26.03 1.73 -4.42
C ASP A 179 26.07 2.85 -5.49
N GLY A 180 26.37 4.07 -5.07
CA GLY A 180 26.34 5.26 -5.90
C GLY A 180 24.94 5.60 -6.40
N PHE A 181 24.83 6.69 -7.15
CA PHE A 181 23.53 7.24 -7.57
C PHE A 181 23.33 7.30 -9.09
N ASP A 182 24.31 6.84 -9.85
CA ASP A 182 24.31 7.02 -11.30
C ASP A 182 23.25 6.16 -11.98
N ARG A 183 23.01 4.94 -11.48
CA ARG A 183 21.90 4.11 -11.95
C ARG A 183 20.54 4.79 -11.78
N VAL A 184 20.34 5.48 -10.65
CA VAL A 184 19.10 6.24 -10.40
C VAL A 184 18.95 7.38 -11.41
N ARG A 185 20.04 8.11 -11.69
CA ARG A 185 20.04 9.22 -12.65
C ARG A 185 19.75 8.79 -14.08
N GLN A 186 20.04 7.54 -14.42
CA GLN A 186 19.80 6.98 -15.75
C GLN A 186 18.34 6.51 -15.95
N VAL A 187 17.55 6.40 -14.88
CA VAL A 187 16.15 5.97 -14.97
C VAL A 187 15.31 7.04 -15.64
N ASP A 188 14.55 6.64 -16.65
CA ASP A 188 13.67 7.53 -17.38
C ASP A 188 12.62 8.18 -16.46
N GLY A 189 12.55 9.50 -16.50
CA GLY A 189 11.71 10.31 -15.61
C GLY A 189 12.38 10.82 -14.33
N VAL A 190 13.63 10.44 -14.05
CA VAL A 190 14.42 11.05 -12.97
C VAL A 190 15.08 12.34 -13.48
N GLY A 191 14.64 13.49 -12.96
CA GLY A 191 15.24 14.79 -13.27
C GLY A 191 16.50 15.09 -12.45
N GLY A 192 16.71 14.39 -11.34
CA GLY A 192 17.88 14.53 -10.49
C GLY A 192 17.62 14.07 -9.06
N ILE A 193 18.66 14.04 -8.23
CA ILE A 193 18.54 13.73 -6.81
C ILE A 193 18.61 15.04 -6.02
N VAL A 194 17.79 15.17 -5.00
CA VAL A 194 17.75 16.37 -4.17
C VAL A 194 19.02 16.42 -3.32
N SER A 195 19.71 17.56 -3.39
CA SER A 195 20.95 17.85 -2.66
C SER A 195 20.85 19.18 -1.90
N VAL A 196 21.70 19.35 -0.89
CA VAL A 196 21.77 20.58 -0.07
C VAL A 196 22.28 21.80 -0.87
N GLY A 197 23.03 21.56 -1.94
CA GLY A 197 23.58 22.60 -2.81
C GLY A 197 24.11 22.04 -4.13
N ARG A 198 24.68 22.91 -4.97
CA ARG A 198 25.23 22.52 -6.29
C ARG A 198 26.40 21.53 -6.16
N ASP A 199 27.23 21.72 -5.15
CA ASP A 199 28.40 20.87 -4.84
C ASP A 199 28.14 19.95 -3.63
N GLY A 200 26.93 19.99 -3.08
CA GLY A 200 26.52 19.16 -1.95
C GLY A 200 26.07 17.77 -2.41
N GLY A 201 26.35 16.75 -1.61
CA GLY A 201 25.84 15.40 -1.83
C GLY A 201 24.31 15.29 -1.69
N PRO A 202 23.72 14.15 -2.09
CA PRO A 202 22.31 13.84 -1.85
C PRO A 202 21.91 14.02 -0.39
N ILE A 203 20.75 14.63 -0.14
CA ILE A 203 20.21 14.78 1.21
C ILE A 203 19.48 13.49 1.63
N ALA A 204 19.89 12.94 2.78
CA ALA A 204 19.23 11.80 3.38
C ALA A 204 18.08 12.27 4.28
N PHE A 205 16.93 11.61 4.17
CA PHE A 205 15.77 11.80 5.04
C PHE A 205 15.79 10.78 6.18
N THR A 206 15.32 11.21 7.35
CA THR A 206 15.20 10.30 8.49
C THR A 206 14.02 9.34 8.28
N GLU A 207 14.08 8.18 8.92
CA GLU A 207 12.95 7.23 8.90
C GLU A 207 11.68 7.87 9.50
N ALA A 208 11.84 8.72 10.52
CA ALA A 208 10.73 9.44 11.15
C ALA A 208 10.02 10.39 10.16
N ASP A 209 10.78 11.13 9.34
CA ASP A 209 10.20 12.01 8.31
C ASP A 209 9.42 11.20 7.26
N MET A 210 9.98 10.05 6.86
CA MET A 210 9.34 9.16 5.90
C MET A 210 8.08 8.51 6.46
N GLN A 211 8.11 8.08 7.73
CA GLN A 211 6.94 7.58 8.44
C GLN A 211 5.83 8.63 8.54
N ALA A 212 6.18 9.89 8.83
CA ALA A 212 5.21 10.98 8.86
C ALA A 212 4.54 11.20 7.48
N LEU A 213 5.30 11.13 6.39
CA LEU A 213 4.75 11.19 5.03
C LEU A 213 3.86 9.98 4.70
N MET A 214 4.27 8.78 5.11
CA MET A 214 3.48 7.55 4.94
C MET A 214 2.15 7.63 5.70
N LEU A 215 2.19 8.11 6.95
CA LEU A 215 0.99 8.29 7.77
C LEU A 215 0.05 9.32 7.16
N SER A 216 0.58 10.46 6.68
CA SER A 216 -0.23 11.46 5.97
C SER A 216 -0.90 10.91 4.71
N GLY A 217 -0.18 10.08 3.94
CA GLY A 217 -0.75 9.38 2.78
C GLY A 217 -1.86 8.40 3.18
N PHE A 218 -1.64 7.64 4.25
CA PHE A 218 -2.62 6.71 4.80
C PHE A 218 -3.90 7.43 5.26
N ASP A 219 -3.78 8.50 6.05
CA ASP A 219 -4.91 9.27 6.55
C ASP A 219 -5.76 9.83 5.41
N LYS A 220 -5.12 10.40 4.37
CA LYS A 220 -5.82 10.88 3.17
C LYS A 220 -6.53 9.76 2.43
N GLN A 221 -5.93 8.58 2.35
CA GLN A 221 -6.56 7.43 1.70
C GLN A 221 -7.76 6.91 2.51
N GLN A 222 -7.67 6.88 3.84
CA GLN A 222 -8.81 6.52 4.70
C GLN A 222 -9.94 7.53 4.59
N ALA A 223 -9.62 8.84 4.66
CA ALA A 223 -10.60 9.90 4.48
C ALA A 223 -11.30 9.81 3.12
N TYR A 224 -10.55 9.56 2.04
CA TYR A 224 -11.10 9.33 0.71
C TYR A 224 -12.06 8.13 0.67
N ARG A 225 -11.64 6.98 1.19
CA ARG A 225 -12.47 5.76 1.21
C ARG A 225 -13.77 5.99 1.98
N PHE A 226 -13.67 6.62 3.15
CA PHE A 226 -14.83 6.94 3.99
C PHE A 226 -15.79 7.91 3.29
N ALA A 227 -15.26 8.99 2.72
CA ALA A 227 -16.08 9.97 2.02
C ALA A 227 -16.73 9.39 0.75
N LYS A 228 -16.03 8.54 0.00
CA LYS A 228 -16.59 7.82 -1.15
C LYS A 228 -17.72 6.88 -0.73
N ALA A 229 -17.53 6.09 0.34
CA ALA A 229 -18.56 5.20 0.85
C ALA A 229 -19.79 6.00 1.29
N SER A 230 -19.59 7.09 2.03
CA SER A 230 -20.66 7.97 2.50
C SER A 230 -21.44 8.60 1.33
N ALA A 231 -20.75 9.11 0.32
CA ALA A 231 -21.37 9.68 -0.87
C ALA A 231 -22.15 8.64 -1.69
N THR A 232 -21.67 7.40 -1.73
CA THR A 232 -22.35 6.29 -2.41
C THR A 232 -23.64 5.91 -1.69
N GLU A 233 -23.60 5.78 -0.37
CA GLU A 233 -24.82 5.52 0.43
C GLU A 233 -25.82 6.67 0.34
N GLU A 234 -25.37 7.92 0.38
CA GLU A 234 -26.25 9.08 0.26
C GLU A 234 -26.92 9.13 -1.12
N ALA A 235 -26.17 8.88 -2.20
CA ALA A 235 -26.70 8.80 -3.55
C ALA A 235 -27.74 7.67 -3.67
N ARG A 236 -27.44 6.50 -3.10
CA ARG A 236 -28.37 5.35 -3.06
C ARG A 236 -29.65 5.69 -2.31
N HIS A 237 -29.53 6.34 -1.15
CA HIS A 237 -30.68 6.76 -0.36
C HIS A 237 -31.55 7.80 -1.10
N LYS A 238 -30.94 8.83 -1.68
CA LYS A 238 -31.63 9.86 -2.48
C LYS A 238 -32.37 9.23 -3.67
N ARG A 239 -31.70 8.35 -4.41
CA ARG A 239 -32.29 7.67 -5.58
C ARG A 239 -33.44 6.76 -5.18
N ARG A 240 -33.27 5.95 -4.12
CA ARG A 240 -34.33 5.10 -3.56
C ARG A 240 -35.55 5.92 -3.13
N LYS A 241 -35.33 7.05 -2.44
CA LYS A 241 -36.40 7.97 -2.03
C LYS A 241 -37.13 8.55 -3.24
N HIS A 242 -36.41 8.95 -4.28
CA HIS A 242 -37.00 9.47 -5.51
C HIS A 242 -37.87 8.44 -6.23
N LEU A 243 -37.35 7.22 -6.44
CA LEU A 243 -38.08 6.11 -7.07
C LEU A 243 -39.30 5.70 -6.26
N ASN A 244 -39.18 5.58 -4.93
CA ASN A 244 -40.32 5.30 -4.05
C ASN A 244 -41.39 6.41 -4.11
N THR A 245 -40.97 7.67 -4.25
CA THR A 245 -41.89 8.80 -4.41
C THR A 245 -42.63 8.72 -5.76
N GLN A 246 -41.93 8.37 -6.84
CA GLN A 246 -42.53 8.17 -8.15
C GLN A 246 -43.50 6.98 -8.15
N LEU A 247 -43.07 5.85 -7.59
CA LEU A 247 -43.89 4.64 -7.45
C LEU A 247 -45.18 4.95 -6.68
N GLY A 248 -45.09 5.62 -5.54
CA GLY A 248 -46.26 6.00 -4.74
C GLY A 248 -47.24 6.96 -5.43
N ARG A 249 -46.81 7.70 -6.47
CA ARG A 249 -47.70 8.55 -7.28
C ARG A 249 -48.45 7.77 -8.36
N LEU A 250 -47.88 6.65 -8.83
CA LEU A 250 -48.45 5.83 -9.89
C LEU A 250 -49.45 4.79 -9.36
N LEU A 251 -49.26 4.33 -8.13
CA LEU A 251 -50.11 3.33 -7.52
C LEU A 251 -51.45 3.92 -7.03
N PRO A 252 -52.53 3.12 -6.98
CA PRO A 252 -53.81 3.55 -6.44
C PRO A 252 -53.69 4.04 -5.00
N ARG A 253 -54.52 5.03 -4.63
CA ARG A 253 -54.62 5.50 -3.24
C ARG A 253 -55.29 4.43 -2.36
N GLY A 254 -54.91 4.36 -1.09
CA GLY A 254 -55.48 3.39 -0.12
C GLY A 254 -54.46 2.49 0.56
N ARG A 255 -53.17 2.62 0.24
CA ARG A 255 -52.10 1.89 0.92
C ARG A 255 -52.10 2.17 2.44
N GLY A 256 -52.20 1.11 3.24
CA GLY A 256 -51.98 1.19 4.69
C GLY A 256 -50.55 1.59 5.04
N ARG A 257 -50.35 2.37 6.11
CA ARG A 257 -49.02 2.87 6.53
C ARG A 257 -47.99 1.76 6.80
N THR A 258 -48.45 0.57 7.19
CA THR A 258 -47.63 -0.60 7.54
C THR A 258 -47.22 -1.43 6.33
N VAL A 259 -47.83 -1.21 5.16
CA VAL A 259 -47.58 -2.00 3.95
C VAL A 259 -46.45 -1.39 3.15
N SER A 260 -45.43 -2.17 2.80
CA SER A 260 -44.32 -1.69 1.97
C SER A 260 -44.81 -1.25 0.58
N LEU A 261 -44.14 -0.25 0.00
CA LEU A 261 -44.50 0.25 -1.35
C LEU A 261 -44.36 -0.84 -2.41
N ARG A 262 -43.34 -1.71 -2.26
CA ARG A 262 -43.10 -2.85 -3.15
C ARG A 262 -44.25 -3.86 -3.13
N TYR A 263 -44.63 -4.31 -1.94
CA TYR A 263 -45.73 -5.26 -1.77
C TYR A 263 -47.08 -4.69 -2.27
N HIS A 264 -47.32 -3.40 -2.03
CA HIS A 264 -48.51 -2.74 -2.57
C HIS A 264 -48.49 -2.69 -4.11
N ALA A 265 -47.32 -2.44 -4.71
CA ALA A 265 -47.17 -2.45 -6.16
C ALA A 265 -47.51 -3.82 -6.74
N GLU A 266 -46.90 -4.89 -6.20
CA GLU A 266 -47.10 -6.27 -6.65
C GLU A 266 -48.58 -6.69 -6.64
N ASN A 267 -49.32 -6.34 -5.57
CA ASN A 267 -50.73 -6.69 -5.43
C ASN A 267 -51.69 -5.83 -6.27
N THR A 268 -51.24 -4.71 -6.81
CA THR A 268 -52.09 -3.80 -7.61
C THR A 268 -51.76 -3.83 -9.10
N LEU A 269 -50.70 -4.54 -9.51
CA LEU A 269 -50.23 -4.62 -10.90
C LEU A 269 -51.31 -5.04 -11.90
N ASP A 270 -52.21 -5.95 -11.52
CA ASP A 270 -53.24 -6.47 -12.41
C ASP A 270 -54.44 -5.54 -12.59
N GLN A 271 -54.54 -4.51 -11.74
CA GLN A 271 -55.59 -3.48 -11.82
C GLN A 271 -55.14 -2.25 -12.62
N LEU A 272 -53.87 -2.21 -13.04
CA LEU A 272 -53.28 -1.08 -13.77
C LEU A 272 -53.38 -1.29 -15.29
N ASN A 273 -53.52 -0.17 -16.02
CA ASN A 273 -53.39 -0.17 -17.47
C ASN A 273 -51.98 -0.64 -17.90
N GLU A 274 -51.84 -1.30 -19.06
CA GLU A 274 -50.55 -1.84 -19.54
C GLU A 274 -49.40 -0.85 -19.51
N LYS A 275 -49.64 0.41 -19.92
CA LYS A 275 -48.62 1.46 -19.90
C LYS A 275 -48.15 1.82 -18.48
N LEU A 276 -49.07 1.83 -17.51
CA LEU A 276 -48.75 2.07 -16.10
C LEU A 276 -48.06 0.86 -15.47
N LYS A 277 -48.52 -0.35 -15.82
CA LYS A 277 -47.91 -1.62 -15.40
C LYS A 277 -46.45 -1.69 -15.82
N ALA A 278 -46.14 -1.40 -17.10
CA ALA A 278 -44.76 -1.35 -17.60
C ALA A 278 -43.89 -0.32 -16.84
N HIS A 279 -44.45 0.85 -16.52
CA HIS A 279 -43.72 1.89 -15.79
C HIS A 279 -43.44 1.51 -14.33
N VAL A 280 -44.41 0.89 -13.64
CA VAL A 280 -44.24 0.39 -12.28
C VAL A 280 -43.18 -0.72 -12.22
N LEU A 281 -43.22 -1.68 -13.16
CA LEU A 281 -42.22 -2.74 -13.27
C LEU A 281 -40.82 -2.17 -13.52
N GLY A 282 -40.68 -1.17 -14.40
CA GLY A 282 -39.40 -0.51 -14.65
C GLY A 282 -38.85 0.20 -13.40
N ILE A 283 -39.70 0.83 -12.59
CA ILE A 283 -39.26 1.44 -11.31
C ILE A 283 -38.84 0.37 -10.30
N MET A 284 -39.53 -0.76 -10.23
CA MET A 284 -39.16 -1.88 -9.35
C MET A 284 -37.81 -2.48 -9.74
N GLU A 285 -37.58 -2.69 -11.04
CA GLU A 285 -36.28 -3.16 -11.56
C GLU A 285 -35.17 -2.17 -11.25
N LEU A 286 -35.42 -0.86 -11.41
CA LEU A 286 -34.45 0.17 -11.00
C LEU A 286 -34.18 0.17 -9.50
N LEU A 287 -35.18 -0.11 -8.65
CA LEU A 287 -35.01 -0.22 -7.20
C LEU A 287 -34.16 -1.44 -6.83
N ASP A 288 -34.33 -2.56 -7.52
CA ASP A 288 -33.53 -3.78 -7.36
C ASP A 288 -32.09 -3.55 -7.83
N GLY A 289 -31.91 -2.81 -8.92
CA GLY A 289 -30.60 -2.43 -9.45
C GLY A 289 -29.83 -1.38 -8.63
N LEU A 290 -30.39 -0.82 -7.54
CA LEU A 290 -29.68 0.14 -6.67
C LEU A 290 -28.63 -0.51 -5.76
N GLU A 291 -28.60 -1.84 -5.69
CA GLU A 291 -27.53 -2.58 -5.01
C GLU A 291 -26.22 -2.57 -5.82
N ASP A 292 -26.30 -2.33 -7.15
CA ASP A 292 -25.14 -2.19 -8.02
C ASP A 292 -24.67 -0.73 -8.09
N ASP A 293 -23.43 -0.50 -7.64
CA ASP A 293 -22.80 0.82 -7.61
C ASP A 293 -22.63 1.45 -8.99
N THR A 294 -22.61 0.65 -10.07
CA THR A 294 -22.42 1.14 -11.43
C THR A 294 -23.53 2.09 -11.91
N ASN A 295 -24.75 1.94 -11.38
CA ASN A 295 -25.90 2.76 -11.71
C ASN A 295 -26.00 4.06 -10.88
N LEU A 296 -25.15 4.22 -9.87
CA LEU A 296 -25.19 5.35 -8.92
C LEU A 296 -24.27 6.52 -9.31
N ASP A 297 -23.30 6.31 -10.20
CA ASP A 297 -22.30 7.31 -10.59
C ASP A 297 -22.90 8.60 -11.19
N GLU A 298 -24.07 8.51 -11.84
CA GLU A 298 -24.78 9.68 -12.37
C GLU A 298 -25.34 10.59 -11.26
N TYR A 299 -25.59 10.03 -10.08
CA TYR A 299 -26.25 10.68 -8.96
C TYR A 299 -25.31 11.00 -7.79
N ARG A 300 -24.08 10.48 -7.81
CA ARG A 300 -23.07 10.74 -6.79
C ARG A 300 -22.33 12.05 -7.04
N GLU A 301 -21.96 12.78 -5.99
CA GLU A 301 -21.01 13.90 -6.10
C GLU A 301 -19.57 13.38 -6.06
N ALA A 302 -18.67 14.00 -6.83
CA ALA A 302 -17.27 13.59 -6.83
C ALA A 302 -16.60 13.95 -5.49
N VAL A 303 -15.85 13.00 -4.94
CA VAL A 303 -15.12 13.12 -3.66
C VAL A 303 -13.62 13.25 -3.90
#